data_AF-A0A3D2UQY2-F1
#
_entry.id   AF-A0A3D2UQY2-F1
#
_cell.length_a   1.000
_cell.length_b   1.000
_cell.length_c   1.000
_cell.angle_alpha   90.00
_cell.angle_beta   90.00
_cell.angle_gamma   90.00
#
_symmetry.space_group_name_H-M   'P 1'
#
loop_
_entity.id
_entity.type
_entity.pdbx_description
1 polymer ?
#
loop_
_entity_poly.entity_id
_entity_poly.type
_entity_poly.pdbx_seq_one_letter_code
_entity_poly.pdbx_strand_id
1 'polypeptide(L)'
;MATRKKANKVKRIGILTVGIEPKIIPALQYLVLHLNTLQRSFEFEFLPIYSDVFLQQLSSRNPIDRESIRRQSGDFINRYSTSIGRLSTLYKLKETSSDHFVILSLTKFSDNYYTMRNKNLSIIALGNWEYVMAPPSILEFMVTLMLREAVSIVSPSLRGSIHIGTKGCLEDFTASLADARYKILNGFICKYCRDSLEKDGYPKLADELEKILSKKWLGKIDEINSPANITKKLGYNLFITKGIEQTVVEKFWETIQEEGSKQIIQLVFSVLLVIVLFMLGLSN
;
A
#
# COMPACT_ATOMS: atom_id res chain seq x y z
N MET A 1 24.16 -1.15 -36.92
CA MET A 1 24.38 -2.03 -35.74
C MET A 1 23.38 -1.63 -34.66
N ALA A 2 22.30 -2.39 -34.48
CA ALA A 2 21.40 -2.17 -33.35
C ALA A 2 22.09 -2.66 -32.07
N THR A 3 22.46 -1.73 -31.19
CA THR A 3 22.92 -2.05 -29.85
C THR A 3 21.80 -2.79 -29.12
N ARG A 4 21.99 -4.10 -28.87
CA ARG A 4 21.14 -4.87 -27.96
C ARG A 4 21.18 -4.15 -26.60
N LYS A 5 20.16 -3.34 -26.28
CA LYS A 5 19.98 -2.80 -24.93
C LYS A 5 20.00 -3.99 -23.97
N LYS A 6 21.01 -4.04 -23.10
CA LYS A 6 21.15 -5.05 -22.05
C LYS A 6 19.83 -5.05 -21.27
N ALA A 7 19.17 -6.20 -21.15
CA ALA A 7 17.95 -6.30 -20.38
C ALA A 7 18.22 -5.81 -18.96
N ASN A 8 17.41 -4.85 -18.48
CA ASN A 8 17.54 -4.35 -17.12
C ASN A 8 17.31 -5.50 -16.14
N LYS A 9 18.26 -5.73 -15.23
CA LYS A 9 18.12 -6.73 -14.16
C LYS A 9 16.97 -6.29 -13.25
N VAL A 10 16.06 -7.22 -12.93
CA VAL A 10 14.94 -6.99 -12.00
C VAL A 10 15.49 -6.44 -10.68
N LYS A 11 14.92 -5.32 -10.21
CA LYS A 11 15.31 -4.69 -8.95
C LYS A 11 14.50 -5.27 -7.80
N ARG A 12 15.17 -5.87 -6.82
CA ARG A 12 14.53 -6.31 -5.57
C ARG A 12 14.48 -5.17 -4.56
N ILE A 13 13.33 -5.01 -3.91
CA ILE A 13 13.03 -3.93 -2.98
C ILE A 13 12.53 -4.53 -1.67
N GLY A 14 13.34 -4.40 -0.62
CA GLY A 14 13.00 -4.86 0.72
C GLY A 14 12.05 -3.92 1.43
N ILE A 15 10.93 -4.45 1.93
CA ILE A 15 9.90 -3.71 2.65
C ILE A 15 10.03 -3.98 4.15
N LEU A 16 10.08 -2.90 4.93
CA LEU A 16 10.03 -2.93 6.40
C LEU A 16 8.76 -2.21 6.87
N THR A 17 7.94 -2.88 7.67
CA THR A 17 6.72 -2.31 8.27
C THR A 17 6.94 -1.91 9.73
N VAL A 18 7.04 -0.62 10.01
CA VAL A 18 7.46 -0.10 11.32
C VAL A 18 6.33 0.69 11.97
N GLY A 19 5.88 0.27 13.15
CA GLY A 19 4.77 0.94 13.84
C GLY A 19 3.42 0.82 13.13
N ILE A 20 3.30 -0.08 12.15
CA ILE A 20 2.03 -0.41 11.50
C ILE A 20 1.27 -1.40 12.39
N GLU A 21 -0.04 -1.23 12.47
CA GLU A 21 -0.89 -2.09 13.28
C GLU A 21 -0.81 -3.56 12.83
N PRO A 22 -0.56 -4.51 13.74
CA PRO A 22 -0.36 -5.92 13.39
C PRO A 22 -1.50 -6.53 12.58
N LYS A 23 -2.75 -6.10 12.80
CA LYS A 23 -3.93 -6.58 12.05
C LYS A 23 -3.93 -6.19 10.56
N ILE A 24 -3.22 -5.13 10.17
CA ILE A 24 -3.17 -4.62 8.79
C ILE A 24 -2.06 -5.33 7.99
N ILE A 25 -1.00 -5.80 8.67
CA ILE A 25 0.21 -6.34 8.05
C ILE A 25 -0.10 -7.54 7.11
N PRO A 26 -0.90 -8.55 7.48
CA PRO A 26 -1.16 -9.69 6.59
C PRO A 26 -1.84 -9.27 5.27
N ALA A 27 -2.82 -8.37 5.36
CA ALA A 27 -3.51 -7.81 4.19
C ALA A 27 -2.56 -7.03 3.28
N LEU A 28 -1.72 -6.18 3.88
CA LEU A 28 -0.68 -5.42 3.17
C LEU A 28 0.32 -6.35 2.48
N GLN A 29 0.84 -7.34 3.20
CA GLN A 29 1.80 -8.32 2.68
C GLN A 29 1.24 -9.06 1.49
N TYR A 30 0.00 -9.56 1.61
CA TYR A 30 -0.67 -10.25 0.52
C TYR A 30 -0.78 -9.37 -0.73
N LEU A 31 -1.29 -8.13 -0.59
CA LEU A 31 -1.46 -7.22 -1.73
C LEU A 31 -0.13 -6.91 -2.40
N VAL A 32 0.89 -6.54 -1.63
CA VAL A 32 2.21 -6.15 -2.15
C VAL A 32 2.92 -7.31 -2.83
N LEU A 33 2.90 -8.50 -2.24
CA LEU A 33 3.50 -9.69 -2.85
C LEU A 33 2.73 -10.11 -4.12
N HIS A 34 1.41 -9.90 -4.16
CA HIS A 34 0.63 -10.13 -5.37
C HIS A 34 1.05 -9.21 -6.52
N LEU A 35 1.51 -7.97 -6.25
CA LEU A 35 2.00 -7.05 -7.29
C LEU A 35 3.18 -7.63 -8.08
N ASN A 36 4.00 -8.49 -7.47
CA ASN A 36 5.11 -9.15 -8.17
C ASN A 36 4.62 -10.05 -9.32
N THR A 37 3.35 -10.44 -9.32
CA THR A 37 2.73 -11.20 -10.43
C THR A 37 2.24 -10.29 -11.57
N LEU A 38 2.12 -8.98 -11.32
CA LEU A 38 1.52 -8.00 -12.23
C LEU A 38 2.57 -7.14 -12.96
N GLN A 39 3.81 -7.11 -12.47
CA GLN A 39 4.91 -6.30 -13.00
C GLN A 39 6.19 -7.14 -13.13
N ARG A 40 7.14 -6.66 -13.95
CA ARG A 40 8.41 -7.39 -14.20
C ARG A 40 9.67 -6.57 -13.96
N SER A 41 9.53 -5.26 -13.74
CA SER A 41 10.68 -4.35 -13.63
C SER A 41 11.32 -4.36 -12.24
N PHE A 42 10.54 -4.74 -11.22
CA PHE A 42 10.98 -4.84 -9.84
C PHE A 42 10.11 -5.84 -9.06
N GLU A 43 10.65 -6.31 -7.93
CA GLU A 43 10.01 -7.26 -7.03
C GLU A 43 10.08 -6.73 -5.60
N PHE A 44 8.97 -6.81 -4.89
CA PHE A 44 8.88 -6.51 -3.47
C PHE A 44 9.11 -7.76 -2.62
N GLU A 45 9.81 -7.61 -1.51
CA GLU A 45 9.94 -8.66 -0.50
C GLU A 45 9.81 -8.06 0.89
N PHE A 46 9.13 -8.73 1.81
CA PHE A 46 9.10 -8.29 3.21
C PHE A 46 10.30 -8.89 3.94
N LEU A 47 11.05 -8.05 4.64
CA LEU A 47 12.24 -8.46 5.37
C LEU A 47 11.98 -8.45 6.88
N PRO A 48 12.69 -9.28 7.66
CA PRO A 48 12.51 -9.36 9.10
C PRO A 48 12.94 -8.07 9.79
N ILE A 49 12.13 -7.61 10.74
CA ILE A 49 12.44 -6.46 11.58
C ILE A 49 13.03 -6.96 12.89
N TYR A 50 14.08 -6.29 13.34
CA TYR A 50 14.69 -6.48 14.63
C TYR A 50 14.75 -5.15 15.38
N SER A 51 15.04 -5.20 16.68
CA SER A 51 15.18 -4.00 17.48
C SER A 51 16.39 -3.18 17.03
N ASP A 52 16.15 -2.02 16.41
CA ASP A 52 17.15 -1.01 16.04
C ASP A 52 16.65 0.36 16.46
N VAL A 53 17.53 1.19 17.02
CA VAL A 53 17.19 2.54 17.52
C VAL A 53 16.58 3.41 16.42
N PHE A 54 17.04 3.28 15.18
CA PHE A 54 16.52 4.01 14.03
C PHE A 54 15.06 3.60 13.74
N LEU A 55 14.76 2.30 13.78
CA LEU A 55 13.40 1.80 13.57
C LEU A 55 12.47 2.17 14.74
N GLN A 56 12.98 2.20 15.97
CA GLN A 56 12.20 2.64 17.13
C GLN A 56 11.75 4.11 16.98
N GLN A 57 12.61 5.00 16.50
CA GLN A 57 12.23 6.39 16.20
C GLN A 57 11.07 6.46 15.20
N LEU A 58 11.11 5.61 14.16
CA LEU A 58 10.08 5.53 13.13
C LEU A 58 8.81 4.78 13.59
N SER A 59 8.81 4.13 14.75
CA SER A 59 7.62 3.46 15.28
C SER A 59 6.68 4.40 16.04
N SER A 60 7.18 5.57 16.45
CA SER A 60 6.42 6.58 17.17
C SER A 60 5.52 7.40 16.24
N ARG A 61 4.33 7.76 16.73
CA ARG A 61 3.42 8.72 16.08
C ARG A 61 3.80 10.18 16.32
N ASN A 62 4.79 10.44 17.19
CA ASN A 62 5.26 11.80 17.43
C ASN A 62 5.95 12.36 16.18
N PRO A 63 5.80 13.67 15.90
CA PRO A 63 6.53 14.31 14.82
C PRO A 63 8.04 14.16 14.99
N ILE A 64 8.72 13.75 13.93
CA ILE A 64 10.18 13.62 13.87
C ILE A 64 10.76 14.51 12.77
N ASP A 65 11.96 15.04 13.02
CA ASP A 65 12.69 15.83 12.04
C ASP A 65 13.20 14.94 10.90
N ARG A 66 12.73 15.21 9.67
CA ARG A 66 13.07 14.44 8.48
C ARG A 66 14.55 14.54 8.12
N GLU A 67 15.21 15.69 8.37
CA GLU A 67 16.65 15.85 8.10
C GLU A 67 17.51 15.06 9.10
N SER A 68 17.11 14.99 10.37
CA SER A 68 17.73 14.11 11.37
C SER A 68 17.67 12.64 10.96
N ILE A 69 16.50 12.17 10.50
CA ILE A 69 16.35 10.79 10.00
C ILE A 69 17.21 10.55 8.76
N ARG A 70 17.26 11.52 7.83
CA ARG A 70 18.11 11.42 6.64
C ARG A 70 19.58 11.26 6.99
N ARG A 71 20.09 11.98 7.99
CA ARG A 71 21.50 11.86 8.43
C ARG A 71 21.81 10.47 9.00
N GLN A 72 20.88 9.87 9.73
CA GLN A 72 21.05 8.55 10.36
C GLN A 72 20.86 7.36 9.40
N SER A 73 20.19 7.57 8.26
CA SER A 73 19.78 6.47 7.39
C SER A 73 20.95 5.68 6.79
N GLY A 74 22.10 6.33 6.55
CA GLY A 74 23.28 5.66 6.00
C GLY A 74 23.83 4.58 6.95
N ASP A 75 23.95 4.92 8.23
CA ASP A 75 24.44 3.99 9.25
C ASP A 75 23.44 2.86 9.49
N PHE A 76 22.13 3.18 9.46
CA PHE A 76 21.08 2.17 9.54
C PHE A 76 21.19 1.15 8.40
N ILE A 77 21.29 1.58 7.13
CA ILE A 77 21.42 0.67 5.99
C ILE A 77 22.61 -0.26 6.15
N ASN A 78 23.77 0.26 6.59
CA ASN A 78 24.97 -0.55 6.79
C ASN A 78 24.76 -1.64 7.86
N ARG A 79 24.17 -1.28 9.02
CA ARG A 79 23.84 -2.24 10.07
C ARG A 79 22.80 -3.27 9.62
N TYR A 80 21.79 -2.81 8.87
CA TYR A 80 20.70 -3.65 8.37
C TYR A 80 21.16 -4.67 7.34
N SER A 81 21.89 -4.23 6.31
CA SER A 81 22.47 -5.11 5.31
C SER A 81 23.43 -6.14 5.92
N THR A 82 24.21 -5.75 6.94
CA THR A 82 25.08 -6.69 7.68
C THR A 82 24.25 -7.76 8.40
N SER A 83 23.16 -7.36 9.06
CA SER A 83 22.28 -8.27 9.80
C SER A 83 21.56 -9.25 8.87
N ILE A 84 21.04 -8.76 7.75
CA ILE A 84 20.43 -9.61 6.70
C ILE A 84 21.47 -10.55 6.08
N GLY A 85 22.70 -10.07 5.84
CA GLY A 85 23.80 -10.91 5.36
C GLY A 85 24.12 -12.07 6.30
N ARG A 86 24.12 -11.81 7.62
CA ARG A 86 24.30 -12.87 8.64
C ARG A 86 23.16 -13.89 8.61
N LEU A 87 21.90 -13.44 8.49
CA LEU A 87 20.75 -14.35 8.37
C LEU A 87 20.82 -15.18 7.09
N SER A 88 21.18 -14.58 5.96
CA SER A 88 21.34 -15.30 4.68
C SER A 88 22.39 -16.41 4.80
N THR A 89 23.55 -16.12 5.40
CA THR A 89 24.58 -17.13 5.67
C THR A 89 24.10 -18.21 6.63
N LEU A 90 23.43 -17.83 7.73
CA LEU A 90 22.92 -18.76 8.74
C LEU A 90 21.94 -19.78 8.13
N TYR A 91 21.01 -19.30 7.31
CA TYR A 91 20.01 -20.13 6.64
C TYR A 91 20.49 -20.69 5.29
N LYS A 92 21.75 -20.47 4.90
CA LYS A 92 22.35 -20.92 3.64
C LYS A 92 21.52 -20.52 2.41
N LEU A 93 20.97 -19.32 2.43
CA LEU A 93 20.15 -18.80 1.33
C LEU A 93 21.06 -18.50 0.13
N LYS A 94 20.57 -18.81 -1.08
CA LYS A 94 21.32 -18.59 -2.33
C LYS A 94 21.22 -17.15 -2.83
N GLU A 95 20.17 -16.46 -2.42
CA GLU A 95 19.92 -15.10 -2.84
C GLU A 95 20.61 -14.09 -1.93
N THR A 96 21.13 -13.03 -2.54
CA THR A 96 21.70 -11.88 -1.82
C THR A 96 20.58 -11.00 -1.25
N SER A 97 20.94 -10.13 -0.31
CA SER A 97 20.07 -9.06 0.18
C SER A 97 19.58 -8.18 -0.98
N SER A 98 18.38 -7.61 -0.85
CA SER A 98 17.99 -6.43 -1.63
C SER A 98 18.99 -5.29 -1.44
N ASP A 99 19.22 -4.54 -2.50
CA ASP A 99 20.08 -3.35 -2.48
C ASP A 99 19.31 -2.09 -2.08
N HIS A 100 17.98 -2.11 -2.19
CA HIS A 100 17.08 -1.00 -1.92
C HIS A 100 16.02 -1.40 -0.89
N PHE A 101 15.67 -0.44 -0.02
CA PHE A 101 14.73 -0.65 1.06
C PHE A 101 13.66 0.45 1.06
N VAL A 102 12.44 0.06 1.38
CA VAL A 102 11.32 0.97 1.66
C VAL A 102 10.81 0.66 3.06
N ILE A 103 10.86 1.66 3.94
CA ILE A 103 10.21 1.61 5.25
C ILE A 103 8.81 2.20 5.11
N LEU A 104 7.81 1.40 5.41
CA LEU A 104 6.44 1.86 5.64
C LEU A 104 6.26 2.11 7.13
N SER A 105 5.81 3.31 7.50
CA SER A 105 5.65 3.67 8.91
C SER A 105 4.44 4.58 9.14
N LEU A 106 3.87 4.53 10.35
CA LEU A 106 2.85 5.46 10.84
C LEU A 106 3.44 6.68 11.57
N THR A 107 4.73 6.96 11.38
CA THR A 107 5.38 8.17 11.87
C THR A 107 4.90 9.43 11.14
N LYS A 108 5.15 10.59 11.74
CA LYS A 108 4.87 11.91 11.17
C LYS A 108 6.18 12.65 10.96
N PHE A 109 6.44 13.18 9.78
CA PHE A 109 7.51 14.16 9.63
C PHE A 109 7.03 15.54 10.07
N SER A 110 7.90 16.29 10.74
CA SER A 110 7.58 17.63 11.28
C SER A 110 7.32 18.68 10.21
N ASP A 111 7.75 18.43 8.96
CA ASP A 111 7.61 19.33 7.82
C ASP A 111 6.44 18.96 6.88
N ASN A 112 5.49 18.14 7.37
CA ASN A 112 4.29 17.65 6.67
C ASN A 112 4.53 16.77 5.42
N TYR A 113 5.77 16.59 5.00
CA TYR A 113 6.09 15.60 3.98
C TYR A 113 5.73 14.19 4.46
N TYR A 114 5.49 13.31 3.51
CA TYR A 114 5.14 11.91 3.79
C TYR A 114 6.09 10.92 3.11
N THR A 115 7.10 11.42 2.40
CA THR A 115 8.20 10.60 1.88
C THR A 115 9.55 11.23 2.17
N MET A 116 10.53 10.37 2.40
CA MET A 116 11.95 10.73 2.47
C MET A 116 12.74 9.73 1.65
N ARG A 117 13.73 10.21 0.90
CA ARG A 117 14.69 9.38 0.17
C ARG A 117 16.09 9.73 0.60
N ASN A 118 16.92 8.71 0.82
CA ASN A 118 18.36 8.87 0.95
C ASN A 118 19.08 7.62 0.48
N LYS A 119 19.98 7.78 -0.51
CA LYS A 119 20.73 6.68 -1.14
C LYS A 119 19.78 5.56 -1.59
N ASN A 120 19.82 4.41 -0.92
CA ASN A 120 19.05 3.21 -1.23
C ASN A 120 17.89 2.98 -0.25
N LEU A 121 17.57 3.96 0.61
CA LEU A 121 16.45 3.89 1.52
C LEU A 121 15.39 4.93 1.15
N SER A 122 14.16 4.46 1.02
CA SER A 122 12.97 5.29 1.05
C SER A 122 12.20 5.06 2.34
N ILE A 123 11.56 6.11 2.85
CA ILE A 123 10.63 6.04 3.99
C ILE A 123 9.33 6.66 3.53
N ILE A 124 8.23 5.94 3.75
CA ILE A 124 6.86 6.41 3.55
C ILE A 124 6.25 6.56 4.94
N ALA A 125 5.94 7.79 5.32
CA ALA A 125 5.40 8.18 6.62
C ALA A 125 3.91 8.50 6.48
N LEU A 126 3.06 7.62 7.01
CA LEU A 126 1.60 7.66 6.90
C LEU A 126 0.91 8.11 8.19
N GLY A 127 1.66 8.64 9.17
CA GLY A 127 1.07 9.11 10.43
C GLY A 127 0.08 10.25 10.28
N ASN A 128 0.18 11.02 9.19
CA ASN A 128 -0.77 12.09 8.84
C ASN A 128 -1.97 11.57 8.02
N TRP A 129 -2.10 10.27 7.78
CA TRP A 129 -3.28 9.73 7.12
C TRP A 129 -4.48 9.79 8.06
N GLU A 130 -5.59 10.33 7.58
CA GLU A 130 -6.82 10.51 8.34
C GLU A 130 -8.00 9.86 7.62
N TYR A 131 -9.03 9.48 8.39
CA TYR A 131 -10.24 8.86 7.85
C TYR A 131 -10.89 9.68 6.72
N VAL A 132 -10.90 11.01 6.84
CA VAL A 132 -11.47 11.93 5.85
C VAL A 132 -10.74 11.91 4.50
N MET A 133 -9.52 11.35 4.46
CA MET A 133 -8.79 11.13 3.21
C MET A 133 -9.33 9.93 2.42
N ALA A 134 -10.17 9.11 3.03
CA ALA A 134 -10.82 8.00 2.37
C ALA A 134 -12.07 8.48 1.59
N PRO A 135 -12.37 7.87 0.42
CA PRO A 135 -11.53 6.95 -0.33
C PRO A 135 -10.30 7.68 -0.91
N PRO A 136 -9.16 6.98 -1.07
CA PRO A 136 -8.95 5.53 -0.95
C PRO A 136 -8.51 5.07 0.46
N SER A 137 -8.55 3.77 0.72
CA SER A 137 -8.12 3.14 1.98
C SER A 137 -6.62 3.32 2.26
N ILE A 138 -6.18 3.16 3.52
CA ILE A 138 -4.76 3.29 3.86
C ILE A 138 -3.88 2.23 3.16
N LEU A 139 -4.42 1.03 2.89
CA LEU A 139 -3.69 0.01 2.13
C LEU A 139 -3.44 0.45 0.69
N GLU A 140 -4.42 1.10 0.05
CA GLU A 140 -4.24 1.66 -1.30
C GLU A 140 -3.22 2.81 -1.31
N PHE A 141 -3.19 3.63 -0.25
CA PHE A 141 -2.13 4.62 -0.04
C PHE A 141 -0.76 3.93 0.04
N MET A 142 -0.60 2.91 0.90
CA MET A 142 0.65 2.17 1.05
C MET A 142 1.12 1.59 -0.29
N VAL A 143 0.23 0.85 -0.98
CA VAL A 143 0.53 0.21 -2.27
C VAL A 143 0.96 1.24 -3.32
N THR A 144 0.20 2.31 -3.48
CA THR A 144 0.48 3.30 -4.52
C THR A 144 1.76 4.08 -4.24
N LEU A 145 2.00 4.45 -2.97
CA LEU A 145 3.23 5.13 -2.60
C LEU A 145 4.45 4.22 -2.72
N MET A 146 4.32 2.91 -2.42
CA MET A 146 5.39 1.94 -2.71
C MET A 146 5.70 1.82 -4.19
N LEU A 147 4.69 1.82 -5.07
CA LEU A 147 4.90 1.82 -6.51
C LEU A 147 5.66 3.07 -6.96
N ARG A 148 5.32 4.25 -6.41
CA ARG A 148 6.06 5.49 -6.67
C ARG A 148 7.52 5.41 -6.19
N GLU A 149 7.77 4.80 -5.03
CA GLU A 149 9.13 4.56 -4.57
C GLU A 149 9.89 3.58 -5.48
N ALA A 150 9.25 2.50 -5.90
CA ALA A 150 9.83 1.54 -6.83
C ALA A 150 10.18 2.17 -8.18
N VAL A 151 9.31 3.01 -8.74
CA VAL A 151 9.60 3.78 -9.96
C VAL A 151 10.85 4.64 -9.78
N SER A 152 10.95 5.35 -8.65
CA SER A 152 12.13 6.19 -8.38
C SER A 152 13.43 5.42 -8.21
N ILE A 153 13.35 4.14 -7.81
CA ILE A 153 14.50 3.24 -7.68
C ILE A 153 14.95 2.74 -9.05
N VAL A 154 14.02 2.39 -9.94
CA VAL A 154 14.35 1.82 -11.25
C VAL A 154 14.65 2.87 -12.31
N SER A 155 14.05 4.06 -12.23
CA SER A 155 14.12 5.13 -13.22
C SER A 155 14.85 6.35 -12.67
N PRO A 156 16.12 6.59 -13.05
CA PRO A 156 16.86 7.79 -12.68
C PRO A 156 16.14 9.09 -13.09
N SER A 157 15.47 9.09 -14.24
CA SER A 157 14.73 10.25 -14.77
C SER A 157 13.51 10.62 -13.90
N LEU A 158 12.97 9.65 -13.14
CA LEU A 158 11.81 9.81 -12.25
C LEU A 158 12.19 9.64 -10.77
N ARG A 159 13.47 9.87 -10.42
CA ARG A 159 13.93 9.73 -9.02
C ARG A 159 13.30 10.74 -8.06
N GLY A 160 12.85 11.90 -8.56
CA GLY A 160 12.17 12.93 -7.78
C GLY A 160 10.69 13.04 -8.16
N SER A 161 9.92 13.82 -7.39
CA SER A 161 8.66 14.36 -7.91
C SER A 161 9.00 15.43 -8.94
N ILE A 162 8.46 15.28 -10.15
CA ILE A 162 8.85 16.08 -11.32
C ILE A 162 7.76 17.01 -11.82
N HIS A 163 6.52 16.81 -11.39
CA HIS A 163 5.42 17.69 -11.80
C HIS A 163 5.15 18.72 -10.72
N ILE A 164 5.20 20.00 -11.11
CA ILE A 164 4.83 21.12 -10.24
C ILE A 164 3.31 21.17 -10.03
N GLY A 165 2.52 20.84 -11.07
CA GLY A 165 1.07 20.77 -11.00
C GLY A 165 0.54 19.36 -10.73
N THR A 166 -0.65 19.27 -10.13
CA THR A 166 -1.36 17.99 -9.91
C THR A 166 -2.04 17.55 -11.20
N LYS A 167 -1.61 16.41 -11.76
CA LYS A 167 -2.19 15.79 -12.96
C LYS A 167 -2.96 14.51 -12.62
N GLY A 168 -2.95 14.07 -11.36
CA GLY A 168 -3.31 12.72 -10.98
C GLY A 168 -2.26 11.68 -11.37
N CYS A 169 -1.06 12.11 -11.76
CA CYS A 169 0.04 11.24 -12.16
C CYS A 169 0.73 10.65 -10.92
N LEU A 170 1.22 9.41 -11.01
CA LEU A 170 2.01 8.78 -9.94
C LEU A 170 3.16 9.69 -9.45
N GLU A 171 3.82 10.40 -10.37
CA GLU A 171 4.98 11.26 -10.10
C GLU A 171 4.64 12.73 -9.79
N ASP A 172 3.38 13.05 -9.48
CA ASP A 172 3.02 14.40 -9.04
C ASP A 172 3.80 14.83 -7.79
N PHE A 173 4.17 16.10 -7.69
CA PHE A 173 4.55 16.67 -6.40
C PHE A 173 3.29 16.97 -5.60
N THR A 174 3.22 16.47 -4.37
CA THR A 174 2.14 16.75 -3.43
C THR A 174 2.76 17.05 -2.08
N ALA A 175 2.45 18.22 -1.53
CA ALA A 175 3.03 18.68 -0.26
C ALA A 175 2.46 17.91 0.94
N SER A 176 1.23 17.41 0.83
CA SER A 176 0.52 16.68 1.88
C SER A 176 0.03 15.31 1.42
N LEU A 177 -0.30 14.42 2.37
CA LEU A 177 -0.98 13.15 2.07
C LEU A 177 -2.39 13.37 1.51
N ALA A 178 -3.09 14.41 1.96
CA ALA A 178 -4.42 14.74 1.47
C ALA A 178 -4.41 15.01 -0.04
N ASP A 179 -3.39 15.71 -0.54
CA ASP A 179 -3.23 15.96 -1.98
C ASP A 179 -2.74 14.71 -2.73
N ALA A 180 -1.91 13.88 -2.07
CA ALA A 180 -1.47 12.60 -2.63
C ALA A 180 -2.63 11.65 -2.92
N ARG A 181 -3.81 11.87 -2.31
CA ARG A 181 -5.06 11.16 -2.65
C ARG A 181 -5.36 11.17 -4.15
N TYR A 182 -5.14 12.29 -4.85
CA TYR A 182 -5.55 12.43 -6.25
C TYR A 182 -4.82 11.48 -7.18
N LYS A 183 -3.50 11.25 -6.98
CA LYS A 183 -2.75 10.25 -7.77
C LYS A 183 -3.17 8.82 -7.45
N ILE A 184 -3.60 8.56 -6.22
CA ILE A 184 -4.05 7.22 -5.78
C ILE A 184 -5.43 6.89 -6.36
N LEU A 185 -6.31 7.89 -6.49
CA LEU A 185 -7.63 7.70 -7.08
C LEU A 185 -7.59 7.60 -8.60
N ASN A 186 -6.77 8.42 -9.27
CA ASN A 186 -6.76 8.50 -10.73
C ASN A 186 -5.95 7.39 -11.40
N GLY A 187 -4.86 6.94 -10.76
CA GLY A 187 -4.04 5.83 -11.24
C GLY A 187 -3.44 6.04 -12.64
N PHE A 188 -3.01 7.26 -12.94
CA PHE A 188 -2.57 7.71 -14.25
C PHE A 188 -1.04 7.83 -14.36
N ILE A 189 -0.47 7.55 -15.54
CA ILE A 189 0.93 7.85 -15.87
C ILE A 189 0.96 8.80 -17.07
N CYS A 190 1.42 10.03 -16.85
CA CYS A 190 1.43 11.02 -17.92
C CYS A 190 2.46 10.70 -19.03
N LYS A 191 2.26 11.28 -20.22
CA LYS A 191 3.16 11.10 -21.37
C LYS A 191 4.63 11.35 -21.03
N TYR A 192 4.94 12.41 -20.29
CA TYR A 192 6.31 12.71 -19.89
C TYR A 192 6.94 11.59 -19.05
N CYS A 193 6.19 11.04 -18.08
CA CYS A 193 6.67 9.93 -17.24
C CYS A 193 6.87 8.67 -18.07
N ARG A 194 5.94 8.36 -18.97
CA ARG A 194 6.03 7.24 -19.89
C ARG A 194 7.27 7.33 -20.78
N ASP A 195 7.49 8.47 -21.42
CA ASP A 195 8.65 8.73 -22.26
C ASP A 195 9.97 8.62 -21.45
N SER A 196 9.95 9.06 -20.18
CA SER A 196 11.10 8.95 -19.26
C SER A 196 11.41 7.49 -18.88
N LEU A 197 10.38 6.69 -18.59
CA LEU A 197 10.52 5.26 -18.31
C LEU A 197 11.10 4.51 -19.52
N GLU A 198 10.61 4.80 -20.72
CA GLU A 198 11.13 4.21 -21.96
C GLU A 198 12.61 4.57 -22.20
N LYS A 199 12.95 5.85 -22.01
CA LYS A 199 14.33 6.34 -22.11
C LYS A 199 15.25 5.61 -21.13
N ASP A 200 14.79 5.38 -19.90
CA ASP A 200 15.52 4.66 -18.85
C ASP A 200 15.54 3.13 -19.05
N GLY A 201 14.92 2.63 -20.13
CA GLY A 201 14.97 1.21 -20.51
C GLY A 201 13.81 0.37 -20.00
N TYR A 202 12.71 0.99 -19.59
CA TYR A 202 11.49 0.34 -19.09
C TYR A 202 10.26 0.65 -19.96
N PRO A 203 10.26 0.30 -21.26
CA PRO A 203 9.21 0.70 -22.20
C PRO A 203 7.81 0.15 -21.86
N LYS A 204 7.72 -0.94 -21.09
CA LYS A 204 6.44 -1.56 -20.70
C LYS A 204 5.96 -1.16 -19.31
N LEU A 205 6.82 -0.52 -18.51
CA LEU A 205 6.52 -0.29 -17.10
C LEU A 205 5.37 0.69 -16.90
N ALA A 206 5.23 1.70 -17.77
CA ALA A 206 4.08 2.61 -17.71
C ALA A 206 2.74 1.86 -17.82
N ASP A 207 2.63 0.90 -18.76
CA ASP A 207 1.41 0.11 -18.95
C ASP A 207 1.17 -0.88 -17.81
N GLU A 208 2.24 -1.48 -17.27
CA GLU A 208 2.17 -2.33 -16.08
C GLU A 208 1.65 -1.53 -14.87
N LEU A 209 2.20 -0.33 -14.65
CA LEU A 209 1.77 0.58 -13.59
C LEU A 209 0.32 1.01 -13.74
N GLU A 210 -0.12 1.45 -14.93
CA GLU A 210 -1.52 1.86 -15.13
C GLU A 210 -2.50 0.71 -14.87
N LYS A 211 -2.14 -0.53 -15.23
CA LYS A 211 -2.96 -1.71 -14.89
C LYS A 211 -3.07 -1.89 -13.38
N ILE A 212 -1.95 -1.80 -12.66
CA ILE A 212 -1.93 -1.94 -11.19
C ILE A 212 -2.70 -0.78 -10.54
N LEU A 213 -2.44 0.45 -10.96
CA LEU A 213 -3.03 1.66 -10.41
C LEU A 213 -4.52 1.80 -10.72
N SER A 214 -5.01 1.17 -11.79
CA SER A 214 -6.45 1.08 -12.08
C SER A 214 -7.24 0.28 -11.03
N LYS A 215 -6.54 -0.49 -10.18
CA LYS A 215 -7.08 -1.34 -9.12
C LYS A 215 -8.07 -2.41 -9.58
N LYS A 216 -8.31 -2.55 -10.89
CA LYS A 216 -9.19 -3.60 -11.45
C LYS A 216 -8.74 -5.01 -11.08
N TRP A 217 -7.44 -5.21 -10.88
CA TRP A 217 -6.85 -6.47 -10.44
C TRP A 217 -7.28 -6.87 -9.02
N LEU A 218 -7.78 -5.94 -8.19
CA LEU A 218 -8.31 -6.28 -6.86
C LEU A 218 -9.55 -7.17 -6.94
N GLY A 219 -10.30 -7.11 -8.05
CA GLY A 219 -11.58 -7.80 -8.20
C GLY A 219 -12.64 -7.31 -7.21
N LYS A 220 -13.69 -8.11 -7.02
CA LYS A 220 -14.81 -7.77 -6.13
C LYS A 220 -14.81 -8.61 -4.85
N ILE A 221 -15.43 -8.12 -3.77
CA ILE A 221 -15.46 -8.82 -2.47
C ILE A 221 -16.23 -10.16 -2.53
N ASP A 222 -17.20 -10.29 -3.44
CA ASP A 222 -18.01 -11.49 -3.63
C ASP A 222 -17.29 -12.59 -4.43
N GLU A 223 -16.21 -12.25 -5.14
CA GLU A 223 -15.39 -13.23 -5.87
C GLU A 223 -14.44 -13.97 -4.91
N ILE A 224 -14.54 -15.30 -4.82
CA ILE A 224 -13.84 -16.12 -3.81
C ILE A 224 -12.32 -15.90 -3.79
N ASN A 225 -11.72 -15.78 -4.97
CA ASN A 225 -10.27 -15.73 -5.17
C ASN A 225 -9.78 -14.32 -5.53
N SER A 226 -10.62 -13.30 -5.46
CA SER A 226 -10.17 -11.93 -5.73
C SER A 226 -9.25 -11.44 -4.61
N PRO A 227 -8.24 -10.62 -4.93
CA PRO A 227 -7.40 -10.02 -3.91
C PRO A 227 -8.20 -9.23 -2.86
N ALA A 228 -9.27 -8.53 -3.26
CA ALA A 228 -10.15 -7.82 -2.36
C ALA A 228 -10.82 -8.72 -1.31
N ASN A 229 -11.35 -9.88 -1.73
CA ASN A 229 -12.00 -10.81 -0.81
C ASN A 229 -10.98 -11.45 0.14
N ILE A 230 -9.79 -11.81 -0.38
CA ILE A 230 -8.71 -12.36 0.44
C ILE A 230 -8.27 -11.34 1.50
N THR A 231 -8.08 -10.07 1.11
CA THR A 231 -7.77 -8.98 2.04
C THR A 231 -8.86 -8.82 3.12
N LYS A 232 -10.15 -8.90 2.73
CA LYS A 232 -11.27 -8.90 3.70
C LYS A 232 -11.17 -10.06 4.70
N LYS A 233 -10.90 -11.28 4.22
CA LYS A 233 -10.71 -12.48 5.06
C LYS A 233 -9.48 -12.36 5.98
N LEU A 234 -8.48 -11.60 5.58
CA LEU A 234 -7.31 -11.24 6.40
C LEU A 234 -7.60 -10.11 7.40
N GLY A 235 -8.85 -9.67 7.53
CA GLY A 235 -9.29 -8.71 8.55
C GLY A 235 -9.32 -7.24 8.10
N TYR A 236 -9.11 -6.95 6.82
CA TYR A 236 -9.15 -5.58 6.29
C TYR A 236 -10.07 -5.46 5.07
N ASN A 237 -11.11 -4.65 5.14
CA ASN A 237 -11.98 -4.39 3.98
C ASN A 237 -11.50 -3.15 3.23
N LEU A 238 -11.05 -3.31 1.99
CA LEU A 238 -10.56 -2.20 1.14
C LEU A 238 -11.64 -1.18 0.78
N PHE A 239 -12.90 -1.61 0.73
CA PHE A 239 -14.02 -0.80 0.25
C PHE A 239 -14.88 -0.23 1.38
N ILE A 240 -14.63 -0.64 2.62
CA ILE A 240 -15.13 0.07 3.79
C ILE A 240 -14.00 0.99 4.21
N THR A 241 -14.23 2.29 4.09
CA THR A 241 -13.34 3.29 4.68
C THR A 241 -13.35 3.04 6.18
N LYS A 242 -12.31 2.40 6.71
CA LYS A 242 -12.09 2.21 8.16
C LYS A 242 -10.90 3.06 8.55
N GLY A 243 -11.04 3.83 9.63
CA GLY A 243 -9.92 4.56 10.22
C GLY A 243 -8.81 3.61 10.65
N ILE A 244 -7.62 4.15 10.91
CA ILE A 244 -6.49 3.38 11.48
C ILE A 244 -6.95 2.70 12.79
N GLU A 245 -7.76 3.40 13.61
CA GLU A 245 -8.43 2.84 14.78
C GLU A 245 -9.93 2.65 14.51
N GLN A 246 -10.45 1.44 14.76
CA GLN A 246 -11.90 1.24 14.81
C GLN A 246 -12.40 1.82 16.13
N THR A 247 -13.31 2.78 16.08
CA THR A 247 -14.03 3.16 17.31
C THR A 247 -14.99 2.04 17.69
N VAL A 248 -15.21 1.83 19.00
CA VAL A 248 -16.12 0.78 19.52
C VAL A 248 -17.52 0.88 18.91
N VAL A 249 -17.94 2.09 18.55
CA VAL A 249 -19.21 2.41 17.89
C VAL A 249 -19.28 1.80 16.47
N GLU A 250 -18.19 1.79 15.71
CA GLU A 250 -18.17 1.19 14.37
C GLU A 250 -18.28 -0.33 14.43
N LYS A 251 -17.66 -0.99 15.42
CA LYS A 251 -17.84 -2.43 15.67
C LYS A 251 -19.28 -2.77 16.05
N PHE A 252 -19.91 -1.91 16.84
CA PHE A 252 -21.30 -2.07 17.24
C PHE A 252 -22.25 -1.96 16.04
N TRP A 253 -22.06 -0.96 15.18
CA TRP A 253 -22.85 -0.80 13.97
C TRP A 253 -22.63 -1.93 12.94
N GLU A 254 -21.40 -2.43 12.77
CA GLU A 254 -21.15 -3.57 11.89
C GLU A 254 -21.84 -4.84 12.38
N THR A 255 -21.82 -5.11 13.70
CA THR A 255 -22.49 -6.26 14.30
C THR A 255 -24.01 -6.15 14.11
N ILE A 256 -24.57 -4.95 14.29
CA ILE A 256 -26.00 -4.70 14.04
C ILE A 256 -26.37 -4.81 12.56
N GLN A 257 -25.50 -4.43 11.63
CA GLN A 257 -25.80 -4.54 10.19
C GLN A 257 -25.76 -5.99 9.70
N GLU A 258 -24.81 -6.79 10.19
CA GLU A 258 -24.69 -8.21 9.85
C GLU A 258 -25.75 -9.09 10.54
N GLU A 259 -26.15 -8.79 11.79
CA GLU A 259 -27.18 -9.55 12.51
C GLU A 259 -28.60 -9.02 12.28
N GLY A 260 -28.77 -7.69 12.21
CA GLY A 260 -30.06 -7.02 12.05
C GLY A 260 -30.68 -7.23 10.67
N SER A 261 -29.89 -7.39 9.61
CA SER A 261 -30.42 -7.72 8.28
C SER A 261 -31.10 -9.10 8.25
N LYS A 262 -30.56 -10.09 8.96
CA LYS A 262 -31.20 -11.43 9.08
C LYS A 262 -32.48 -11.38 9.90
N GLN A 263 -32.50 -10.62 10.99
CA GLN A 263 -33.68 -10.50 11.85
C GLN A 263 -34.80 -9.66 11.19
N ILE A 264 -34.47 -8.60 10.46
CA ILE A 264 -35.45 -7.79 9.72
C ILE A 264 -36.09 -8.60 8.60
N ILE A 265 -35.31 -9.39 7.85
CA ILE A 265 -35.85 -10.28 6.81
C ILE A 265 -36.78 -11.32 7.44
N GLN A 266 -36.39 -11.95 8.56
CA GLN A 266 -37.27 -12.88 9.27
C GLN A 266 -38.56 -12.21 9.76
N LEU A 267 -38.48 -11.00 10.32
CA LEU A 267 -39.64 -10.27 10.81
C LEU A 267 -40.62 -9.92 9.68
N VAL A 268 -40.10 -9.42 8.56
CA VAL A 268 -40.91 -9.09 7.38
C VAL A 268 -41.55 -10.34 6.80
N PHE A 269 -40.82 -11.47 6.72
CA PHE A 269 -41.38 -12.74 6.27
C PHE A 269 -42.47 -13.26 7.20
N SER A 270 -42.27 -13.12 8.52
CA SER A 270 -43.24 -13.55 9.55
C SER A 270 -44.54 -12.76 9.45
N VAL A 271 -44.43 -11.43 9.28
CA VAL A 271 -45.58 -10.55 9.12
C VAL A 271 -46.34 -10.83 7.82
N LEU A 272 -45.62 -11.04 6.71
CA LEU A 272 -46.22 -11.43 5.43
C LEU A 272 -46.93 -12.79 5.53
N LEU A 273 -46.34 -13.76 6.20
CA LEU A 273 -46.95 -15.08 6.41
C LEU A 273 -48.25 -14.98 7.21
N VAL A 274 -48.27 -14.17 8.28
CA VAL A 274 -49.48 -13.93 9.08
C VAL A 274 -50.56 -13.25 8.26
N ILE A 275 -50.22 -12.26 7.43
CA ILE A 275 -51.18 -11.58 6.54
C ILE A 275 -51.77 -12.56 5.52
N VAL A 276 -50.93 -13.41 4.91
CA VAL A 276 -51.39 -14.42 3.94
C VAL A 276 -52.29 -15.45 4.61
N LEU A 277 -51.93 -15.95 5.79
CA LEU A 277 -52.75 -16.89 6.56
C LEU A 277 -54.08 -16.26 6.98
N PHE A 278 -54.07 -14.97 7.35
CA PHE A 278 -55.29 -14.23 7.69
C PHE A 278 -56.20 -14.04 6.46
N MET A 279 -55.63 -13.72 5.30
CA MET A 279 -56.40 -13.61 4.05
C MET A 279 -56.96 -14.95 3.58
N LEU A 280 -56.23 -16.06 3.75
CA LEU A 280 -56.69 -17.41 3.41
C LEU A 280 -57.70 -17.96 4.43
N GLY A 281 -57.59 -17.57 5.70
CA GLY A 281 -58.53 -17.94 6.76
C GLY A 281 -59.85 -17.17 6.71
N LEU A 282 -59.86 -15.98 6.12
CA LEU A 282 -61.06 -15.17 5.88
C LEU A 282 -61.78 -15.50 4.58
N SER A 283 -61.24 -16.42 3.76
CA SER A 283 -61.88 -16.86 2.51
C SER A 283 -62.68 -18.17 2.63
N ASN A 284 -63.00 -18.61 3.85
CA ASN A 284 -63.85 -19.77 4.14
C ASN A 284 -65.09 -19.35 4.93
#